data_AF-A0A2H3TGE6-F1
#
_entry.id   AF-A0A2H3TGE6-F1
#
_cell.length_a   1.000
_cell.length_b   1.000
_cell.length_c   1.000
_cell.angle_alpha   90.00
_cell.angle_beta   90.00
_cell.angle_gamma   90.00
#
_symmetry.space_group_name_H-M   'P 1'
#
loop_
_entity.id
_entity.type
_entity.pdbx_description
1 polymer ?
#
loop_
_entity_poly.entity_id
_entity_poly.type
_entity_poly.pdbx_seq_one_letter_code
_entity_poly.pdbx_strand_id
1 'polypeptide(L)'
;MKHLIAVGACYLDTILTNVTSTAVPFFPSEDSKLRATSLNIRRGGNCPNSLQVLEQLLSEHDTLKLHLVSPLPAAASSATQRVISSFGAQSNIDFNHCVYREESTEAASSYIIRSEASGSRTLVNYNDLLEMTEDEFGNIARSFNPDQETWWHFEGRIPDTIQSCIGLLRNVLPKATISVEIEKPGREGLPELAAEADVVFYSRSWAEVKMIQD
;
A
#
# COMPACT_ATOMS: atom_id res chain seq x y z
N MET A 1 18.75 11.45 -11.90
CA MET A 1 17.32 11.05 -11.96
C MET A 1 16.95 10.56 -10.57
N LYS A 2 15.80 10.98 -10.04
CA LYS A 2 15.39 10.66 -8.66
C LYS A 2 14.41 9.48 -8.70
N HIS A 3 14.45 8.62 -7.69
CA HIS A 3 13.57 7.47 -7.59
C HIS A 3 12.82 7.51 -6.28
N LEU A 4 11.49 7.35 -6.32
CA LEU A 4 10.67 7.11 -5.14
C LEU A 4 10.10 5.70 -5.25
N ILE A 5 10.42 4.87 -4.27
CA ILE A 5 10.03 3.48 -4.17
C ILE A 5 9.05 3.36 -3.01
N ALA A 6 7.81 2.96 -3.29
CA ALA A 6 6.82 2.69 -2.25
C ALA A 6 6.66 1.18 -2.08
N VAL A 7 6.95 0.71 -0.87
CA VAL A 7 6.96 -0.69 -0.45
C VAL A 7 5.77 -0.92 0.48
N GLY A 8 4.76 -1.65 0.00
CA GLY A 8 3.55 -1.88 0.79
C GLY A 8 2.56 -2.78 0.07
N ALA A 9 1.43 -3.00 0.71
CA ALA A 9 0.44 -3.94 0.19
C ALA A 9 -0.45 -3.28 -0.87
N CYS A 10 -0.79 -4.04 -1.91
CA CYS A 10 -1.75 -3.65 -2.93
C CYS A 10 -3.01 -4.50 -2.84
N TYR A 11 -4.17 -3.84 -2.78
CA TYR A 11 -5.47 -4.48 -2.64
C TYR A 11 -6.36 -4.25 -3.85
N LEU A 12 -7.32 -5.14 -4.08
CA LEU A 12 -8.52 -4.87 -4.88
C LEU A 12 -9.71 -4.66 -3.94
N ASP A 13 -10.11 -3.41 -3.80
CA ASP A 13 -11.23 -2.98 -2.97
C ASP A 13 -12.54 -3.14 -3.75
N THR A 14 -13.42 -4.01 -3.26
CA THR A 14 -14.81 -4.10 -3.69
C THR A 14 -15.68 -3.21 -2.81
N ILE A 15 -16.23 -2.16 -3.39
CA ILE A 15 -17.03 -1.15 -2.70
C ILE A 15 -18.48 -1.24 -3.16
N LEU A 16 -19.37 -1.56 -2.22
CA LEU A 16 -20.81 -1.60 -2.45
C LEU A 16 -21.42 -0.21 -2.22
N THR A 17 -22.17 0.28 -3.19
CA THR A 17 -22.71 1.65 -3.20
C THR A 17 -24.14 1.72 -3.74
N ASN A 18 -24.75 2.91 -3.69
CA ASN A 18 -26.02 3.21 -4.34
C ASN A 18 -25.76 3.84 -5.75
N VAL A 19 -26.72 3.84 -6.68
CA VAL A 19 -26.53 4.47 -8.00
C VAL A 19 -26.37 5.98 -7.85
N THR A 20 -27.06 6.55 -6.87
CA THR A 20 -27.07 8.00 -6.61
C THR A 20 -26.04 8.44 -5.57
N SER A 21 -25.22 7.53 -5.04
CA SER A 21 -24.32 7.84 -3.92
C SER A 21 -23.13 6.88 -3.80
N THR A 22 -22.06 7.34 -3.19
CA THR A 22 -20.84 6.56 -2.92
C THR A 22 -20.95 5.65 -1.68
N ALA A 23 -22.16 5.34 -1.23
CA ALA A 23 -22.45 4.57 -0.01
C ALA A 23 -23.79 3.82 -0.13
N VAL A 24 -24.01 2.83 0.74
CA VAL A 24 -25.30 2.19 0.97
C VAL A 24 -26.10 2.98 2.01
N PRO A 25 -27.45 2.92 2.04
CA PRO A 25 -28.23 3.79 2.94
C PRO A 25 -27.91 3.56 4.43
N PHE A 26 -27.62 2.32 4.82
CA PHE A 26 -27.26 1.92 6.18
C PHE A 26 -26.46 0.62 6.17
N PHE A 27 -25.82 0.27 7.29
CA PHE A 27 -25.20 -1.05 7.43
C PHE A 27 -26.26 -2.14 7.54
N PRO A 28 -26.13 -3.25 6.81
CA PRO A 28 -26.99 -4.40 7.05
C PRO A 28 -26.76 -4.91 8.49
N SER A 29 -27.86 -5.26 9.17
CA SER A 29 -27.78 -6.05 10.40
C SER A 29 -27.28 -7.46 10.08
N GLU A 30 -26.74 -8.14 11.08
CA GLU A 30 -26.40 -9.56 10.97
C GLU A 30 -27.62 -10.37 10.51
N ASP A 31 -27.40 -11.34 9.62
CA ASP A 31 -28.43 -12.17 8.98
C ASP A 31 -29.51 -11.40 8.18
N SER A 32 -29.27 -10.12 7.88
CA SER A 32 -30.19 -9.31 7.06
C SER A 32 -29.76 -9.26 5.59
N LYS A 33 -30.72 -8.91 4.72
CA LYS A 33 -30.48 -8.70 3.30
C LYS A 33 -30.59 -7.22 2.94
N LEU A 34 -29.48 -6.64 2.51
CA LEU A 34 -29.44 -5.31 1.92
C LEU A 34 -28.97 -5.40 0.46
N ARG A 35 -29.73 -4.82 -0.47
CA ARG A 35 -29.35 -4.77 -1.89
C ARG A 35 -28.58 -3.48 -2.17
N ALA A 36 -27.29 -3.59 -2.47
CA ALA A 36 -26.54 -2.52 -3.12
C ALA A 36 -27.04 -2.33 -4.55
N THR A 37 -27.00 -1.11 -5.06
CA THR A 37 -27.45 -0.80 -6.44
C THR A 37 -26.29 -0.45 -7.37
N SER A 38 -25.07 -0.37 -6.84
CA SER A 38 -23.84 -0.20 -7.60
C SER A 38 -22.68 -0.93 -6.91
N LEU A 39 -21.72 -1.38 -7.71
CA LEU A 39 -20.50 -2.05 -7.27
C LEU A 39 -19.33 -1.42 -7.99
N ASN A 40 -18.31 -1.02 -7.23
CA ASN A 40 -17.07 -0.47 -7.77
C ASN A 40 -15.91 -1.32 -7.28
N ILE A 41 -15.11 -1.83 -8.21
CA ILE A 41 -13.84 -2.49 -7.89
C ILE A 41 -12.74 -1.52 -8.27
N ARG A 42 -11.91 -1.16 -7.30
CA ARG A 42 -10.75 -0.30 -7.51
C ARG A 42 -9.54 -0.86 -6.80
N ARG A 43 -8.36 -0.40 -7.19
CA ARG A 43 -7.15 -0.65 -6.44
C ARG A 43 -7.17 0.10 -5.11
N GLY A 44 -6.76 -0.59 -4.06
CA GLY A 44 -6.52 -0.07 -2.71
C GLY A 44 -5.07 -0.30 -2.27
N GLY A 45 -4.80 -0.06 -0.98
CA GLY A 45 -3.46 -0.11 -0.39
C GLY A 45 -2.83 1.28 -0.23
N ASN A 46 -2.11 1.50 0.86
CA ASN A 46 -1.59 2.83 1.21
C ASN A 46 -0.53 3.29 0.21
N CYS A 47 0.50 2.47 -0.02
CA CYS A 47 1.55 2.76 -0.99
C CYS A 47 1.03 2.99 -2.43
N PRO A 48 0.25 2.09 -3.05
CA PRO A 48 -0.22 2.32 -4.41
C PRO A 48 -1.19 3.51 -4.53
N ASN A 49 -1.96 3.84 -3.48
CA ASN A 49 -2.77 5.06 -3.45
C ASN A 49 -1.90 6.32 -3.39
N SER A 50 -0.88 6.32 -2.53
CA SER A 50 0.08 7.42 -2.43
C SER A 50 0.82 7.66 -3.74
N LEU A 51 1.28 6.61 -4.42
CA LEU A 51 1.93 6.74 -5.72
C LEU A 51 1.01 7.36 -6.77
N GLN A 52 -0.27 6.95 -6.80
CA GLN A 52 -1.24 7.52 -7.74
C GLN A 52 -1.46 9.02 -7.51
N VAL A 53 -1.51 9.45 -6.25
CA VAL A 53 -1.64 10.87 -5.91
C VAL A 53 -0.35 11.62 -6.27
N LEU A 54 0.81 11.04 -5.96
CA LEU A 54 2.10 11.64 -6.32
C LEU A 54 2.24 11.83 -7.82
N GLU A 55 1.88 10.83 -8.62
CA GLU A 55 1.89 10.91 -10.08
C GLU A 55 1.06 12.08 -10.61
N GLN A 56 -0.11 12.35 -10.01
CA GLN A 56 -0.98 13.47 -10.39
C GLN A 56 -0.37 14.85 -10.09
N LEU A 57 0.60 14.90 -9.17
CA LEU A 57 1.28 16.14 -8.78
C LEU A 57 2.56 16.39 -9.60
N LEU A 58 3.04 15.39 -10.35
CA LEU A 58 4.21 15.52 -11.20
C LEU A 58 3.86 16.23 -12.50
N SER A 59 4.74 17.14 -12.92
CA SER A 59 4.73 17.77 -14.23
C SER A 59 5.49 16.93 -15.26
N GLU A 60 5.28 17.19 -16.54
CA GLU A 60 6.04 16.53 -17.63
C GLU A 60 7.56 16.76 -17.56
N HIS A 61 8.00 17.78 -16.83
CA HIS A 61 9.41 18.13 -16.65
C HIS A 61 10.06 17.47 -15.43
N ASP A 62 9.27 16.81 -14.59
CA ASP A 62 9.80 16.12 -13.42
C ASP A 62 10.56 14.85 -13.82
N THR A 63 11.75 14.70 -13.25
CA THR A 63 12.63 13.54 -13.49
C THR A 63 12.46 12.45 -12.43
N LEU A 64 11.40 12.53 -11.62
CA LEU A 64 11.11 11.55 -10.58
C LEU A 64 10.53 10.27 -11.21
N LYS A 65 11.13 9.12 -10.91
CA LYS A 65 10.61 7.81 -11.26
C LYS A 65 9.91 7.20 -10.05
N LEU A 66 8.66 6.79 -10.24
CA LEU A 66 7.83 6.18 -9.22
C LEU A 66 7.87 4.67 -9.39
N HIS A 67 8.10 3.94 -8.30
CA HIS A 67 8.20 2.47 -8.28
C HIS A 67 7.27 1.91 -7.23
N LEU A 68 6.46 0.93 -7.59
CA LEU A 68 5.72 0.13 -6.64
C LEU A 68 6.47 -1.18 -6.37
N VAL A 69 6.62 -1.50 -5.09
CA VAL A 69 7.07 -2.82 -4.61
C VAL A 69 5.96 -3.39 -3.75
N SER A 70 5.24 -4.36 -4.29
CA SER A 70 4.16 -5.06 -3.61
C SER A 70 4.22 -6.55 -3.96
N PRO A 71 3.90 -7.46 -3.03
CA PRO A 71 3.44 -8.78 -3.39
C PRO A 71 2.21 -8.66 -4.29
N LEU A 72 2.24 -9.33 -5.44
CA LEU A 72 1.12 -9.45 -6.37
C LEU A 72 0.92 -10.93 -6.72
N PRO A 73 -0.28 -11.33 -7.18
CA PRO A 73 -0.48 -12.66 -7.74
C PRO A 73 0.37 -12.86 -9.00
N ALA A 74 0.35 -14.04 -9.60
CA ALA A 74 1.06 -14.38 -10.82
C ALA A 74 0.97 -13.25 -11.87
N ALA A 75 2.07 -12.95 -12.56
CA ALA A 75 2.16 -11.82 -13.48
C ALA A 75 1.08 -11.89 -14.58
N ALA A 76 0.77 -13.11 -15.04
CA ALA A 76 -0.25 -13.37 -16.05
C ALA A 76 -1.69 -13.38 -15.52
N SER A 77 -1.91 -13.31 -14.21
CA SER A 77 -3.25 -13.38 -13.61
C SER A 77 -4.12 -12.17 -13.99
N SER A 78 -5.44 -12.39 -14.03
CA SER A 78 -6.41 -11.31 -14.28
C SER A 78 -6.43 -10.29 -13.14
N ALA A 79 -6.13 -10.71 -11.91
CA ALA A 79 -6.04 -9.83 -10.74
C ALA A 79 -4.86 -8.85 -10.88
N THR A 80 -3.68 -9.34 -11.26
CA THR A 80 -2.51 -8.50 -11.54
C THR A 80 -2.77 -7.54 -12.69
N GLN A 81 -3.34 -8.03 -13.81
CA GLN A 81 -3.71 -7.17 -14.94
C GLN A 81 -4.70 -6.07 -14.52
N ARG A 82 -5.68 -6.39 -13.66
CA ARG A 82 -6.63 -5.41 -13.13
C ARG A 82 -5.94 -4.37 -12.23
N VAL A 83 -5.01 -4.78 -11.38
CA VAL A 83 -4.22 -3.85 -10.55
C VAL A 83 -3.44 -2.89 -11.42
N ILE A 84 -2.66 -3.39 -12.38
CA ILE A 84 -1.80 -2.56 -13.24
C ILE A 84 -2.66 -1.61 -14.09
N SER A 85 -3.69 -2.14 -14.76
CA SER A 85 -4.57 -1.31 -15.60
C SER A 85 -5.35 -0.25 -14.83
N SER A 86 -5.56 -0.43 -13.52
CA SER A 86 -6.27 0.56 -12.68
C SER A 86 -5.51 1.88 -12.50
N PHE A 87 -4.20 1.91 -12.72
CA PHE A 87 -3.41 3.15 -12.72
C PHE A 87 -3.60 3.97 -14.00
N GLY A 88 -4.16 3.35 -15.06
CA GLY A 88 -4.41 3.99 -16.34
C GLY A 88 -3.26 3.82 -17.33
N ALA A 89 -3.58 3.86 -18.63
CA ALA A 89 -2.64 3.55 -19.71
C ALA A 89 -1.48 4.56 -19.85
N GLN A 90 -1.59 5.73 -19.23
CA GLN A 90 -0.58 6.79 -19.25
C GLN A 90 0.25 6.84 -17.95
N SER A 91 0.00 5.93 -17.00
CA SER A 91 0.76 5.91 -15.76
C SER A 91 2.24 5.68 -16.02
N ASN A 92 3.08 6.42 -15.29
CA ASN A 92 4.53 6.33 -15.30
C ASN A 92 5.08 5.52 -14.12
N ILE A 93 4.21 4.91 -13.31
CA ILE A 93 4.59 4.05 -12.19
C ILE A 93 5.16 2.74 -12.72
N ASP A 94 6.34 2.40 -12.22
CA ASP A 94 7.03 1.17 -12.55
C ASP A 94 6.61 0.02 -11.60
N PHE A 95 6.24 -1.12 -12.20
CA PHE A 95 5.82 -2.34 -11.51
C PHE A 95 6.83 -3.49 -11.65
N ASN A 96 8.00 -3.25 -12.27
CA ASN A 96 9.02 -4.26 -12.51
C ASN A 96 9.65 -4.79 -11.21
N HIS A 97 9.51 -4.05 -10.11
CA HIS A 97 9.98 -4.44 -8.78
C HIS A 97 8.88 -5.06 -7.90
N CYS A 98 7.66 -5.26 -8.41
CA CYS A 98 6.66 -6.05 -7.71
C CYS A 98 7.10 -7.52 -7.60
N VAL A 99 6.68 -8.18 -6.52
CA VAL A 99 7.01 -9.57 -6.24
C VAL A 99 5.84 -10.46 -6.63
N TYR A 100 5.97 -11.21 -7.73
CA TYR A 100 4.91 -12.03 -8.27
C TYR A 100 4.87 -13.41 -7.62
N ARG A 101 3.73 -13.75 -7.02
CA ARG A 101 3.42 -15.06 -6.43
C ARG A 101 2.80 -15.94 -7.51
N GLU A 102 3.64 -16.63 -8.28
CA GLU A 102 3.22 -17.39 -9.47
C GLU A 102 2.19 -18.50 -9.20
N GLU A 103 2.11 -18.98 -7.95
CA GLU A 103 1.11 -19.98 -7.52
C GLU A 103 -0.25 -19.37 -7.15
N SER A 104 -0.35 -18.04 -7.08
CA SER A 104 -1.56 -17.32 -6.66
C SER A 104 -2.21 -16.61 -7.85
N THR A 105 -3.54 -16.72 -7.98
CA THR A 105 -4.32 -15.97 -8.98
C THR A 105 -5.14 -14.83 -8.39
N GLU A 106 -5.41 -14.89 -7.08
CA GLU A 106 -6.24 -13.92 -6.37
C GLU A 106 -5.39 -12.84 -5.70
N ALA A 107 -5.75 -11.58 -5.88
CA ALA A 107 -5.13 -10.48 -5.15
C ALA A 107 -5.62 -10.41 -3.71
N ALA A 108 -4.81 -9.78 -2.85
CA ALA A 108 -5.32 -9.25 -1.61
C ALA A 108 -6.57 -8.38 -1.91
N SER A 109 -7.64 -8.58 -1.15
CA SER A 109 -8.92 -7.94 -1.42
C SER A 109 -9.59 -7.43 -0.16
N SER A 110 -10.40 -6.40 -0.34
CA SER A 110 -11.15 -5.77 0.72
C SER A 110 -12.60 -5.61 0.30
N TYR A 111 -13.52 -5.96 1.18
CA TYR A 111 -14.95 -5.70 1.00
C TYR A 111 -15.33 -4.52 1.87
N ILE A 112 -15.74 -3.43 1.24
CA ILE A 112 -15.98 -2.15 1.89
C ILE A 112 -17.45 -1.79 1.78
N ILE A 113 -18.06 -1.59 2.94
CA ILE A 113 -19.41 -1.05 3.07
C ILE A 113 -19.29 0.32 3.71
N ARG A 114 -19.79 1.35 3.03
CA ARG A 114 -19.90 2.69 3.59
C ARG A 114 -21.37 3.02 3.80
N SER A 115 -21.72 3.49 4.99
CA SER A 115 -23.09 3.86 5.36
C SER A 115 -23.32 5.35 5.17
N GLU A 116 -24.39 5.74 4.48
CA GLU A 116 -24.84 7.13 4.40
C GLU A 116 -25.34 7.62 5.75
N ALA A 117 -26.14 6.80 6.45
CA ALA A 117 -26.78 7.18 7.70
C ALA A 117 -25.79 7.59 8.81
N SER A 118 -24.61 6.97 8.84
CA SER A 118 -23.58 7.25 9.85
C SER A 118 -22.31 7.88 9.30
N GLY A 119 -22.13 7.90 7.98
CA GLY A 119 -20.89 8.31 7.31
C GLY A 119 -19.69 7.36 7.53
N SER A 120 -19.82 6.34 8.37
CA SER A 120 -18.74 5.39 8.69
C SER A 120 -18.57 4.31 7.61
N ARG A 121 -17.41 3.66 7.64
CA ARG A 121 -17.06 2.54 6.76
C ARG A 121 -16.69 1.31 7.58
N THR A 122 -17.07 0.14 7.08
CA THR A 122 -16.63 -1.17 7.58
C THR A 122 -15.89 -1.86 6.45
N LEU A 123 -14.75 -2.45 6.77
CA LEU A 123 -13.85 -3.06 5.82
C LEU A 123 -13.43 -4.44 6.32
N VAL A 124 -13.64 -5.46 5.48
CA VAL A 124 -13.24 -6.84 5.73
C VAL A 124 -12.15 -7.20 4.73
N ASN A 125 -10.99 -7.63 5.22
CA ASN A 125 -9.83 -7.92 4.40
C ASN A 125 -9.62 -9.43 4.25
N TYR A 126 -9.22 -9.84 3.06
CA TYR A 126 -8.63 -11.14 2.76
C TYR A 126 -7.28 -10.92 2.09
N ASN A 127 -6.24 -11.59 2.59
CA ASN A 127 -4.93 -11.61 1.96
C ASN A 127 -4.27 -12.95 2.23
N ASP A 128 -4.05 -13.73 1.17
CA ASP A 128 -3.36 -15.02 1.19
C ASP A 128 -2.05 -14.98 0.39
N LEU A 129 -1.66 -13.78 -0.08
CA LEU A 129 -0.35 -13.58 -0.69
C LEU A 129 0.69 -13.57 0.41
N LEU A 130 1.73 -14.40 0.23
CA LEU A 130 2.91 -14.35 1.07
C LEU A 130 3.53 -12.96 1.00
N GLU A 131 3.84 -12.42 2.18
CA GLU A 131 4.55 -11.16 2.32
C GLU A 131 5.92 -11.20 1.63
N MET A 132 6.46 -10.03 1.27
CA MET A 132 7.80 -9.92 0.68
C MET A 132 8.87 -10.37 1.68
N THR A 133 9.85 -11.14 1.21
CA THR A 133 10.99 -11.55 2.04
C THR A 133 12.15 -10.55 1.98
N GLU A 134 13.05 -10.64 2.95
CA GLU A 134 14.27 -9.82 2.98
C GLU A 134 15.17 -10.07 1.77
N ASP A 135 15.25 -11.32 1.29
CA ASP A 135 16.05 -11.69 0.12
C ASP A 135 15.48 -11.09 -1.18
N GLU A 136 14.16 -11.14 -1.34
CA GLU A 136 13.45 -10.52 -2.46
C GLU A 136 13.69 -9.01 -2.47
N PHE A 137 13.52 -8.37 -1.32
CA PHE A 137 13.81 -6.95 -1.17
C PHE A 137 15.29 -6.64 -1.44
N GLY A 138 16.21 -7.45 -0.95
CA GLY A 138 17.64 -7.27 -1.14
C GLY A 138 18.05 -7.34 -2.61
N ASN A 139 17.39 -8.15 -3.43
CA ASN A 139 17.61 -8.17 -4.88
C ASN A 139 17.12 -6.88 -5.54
N ILE A 140 15.96 -6.37 -5.12
CA ILE A 140 15.41 -5.10 -5.60
C ILE A 140 16.34 -3.94 -5.21
N ALA A 141 16.72 -3.82 -3.95
CA ALA A 141 17.59 -2.74 -3.46
C ALA A 141 18.92 -2.67 -4.19
N ARG A 142 19.55 -3.83 -4.46
CA ARG A 142 20.83 -3.91 -5.18
C ARG A 142 20.73 -3.62 -6.68
N SER A 143 19.52 -3.55 -7.23
CA SER A 143 19.31 -3.15 -8.63
C SER A 143 19.42 -1.65 -8.85
N PHE A 144 19.32 -0.84 -7.78
CA PHE A 144 19.53 0.60 -7.81
C PHE A 144 21.02 0.95 -7.62
N ASN A 145 21.46 2.04 -8.26
CA ASN A 145 22.84 2.50 -8.14
C ASN A 145 23.02 3.34 -6.85
N PRO A 146 24.06 3.08 -6.04
CA PRO A 146 24.36 3.86 -4.82
C PRO A 146 24.54 5.37 -4.99
N ASP A 147 24.84 5.83 -6.21
CA ASP A 147 24.95 7.26 -6.54
C ASP A 147 23.63 7.92 -6.97
N GLN A 148 22.55 7.15 -7.11
CA GLN A 148 21.22 7.69 -7.37
C GLN A 148 20.57 8.22 -6.08
N GLU A 149 19.84 9.33 -6.22
CA GLU A 149 18.93 9.79 -5.17
C GLU A 149 17.71 8.87 -5.14
N THR A 150 17.58 8.08 -4.07
CA THR A 150 16.45 7.18 -3.84
C THR A 150 15.72 7.55 -2.55
N TRP A 151 14.39 7.50 -2.60
CA TRP A 151 13.51 7.62 -1.45
C TRP A 151 12.69 6.35 -1.32
N TRP A 152 12.80 5.67 -0.17
CA TRP A 152 12.10 4.43 0.12
C TRP A 152 11.03 4.68 1.16
N HIS A 153 9.78 4.47 0.79
CA HIS A 153 8.64 4.59 1.68
C HIS A 153 8.09 3.20 2.03
N PHE A 154 8.03 2.87 3.30
CA PHE A 154 7.49 1.60 3.78
C PHE A 154 6.15 1.79 4.51
N GLU A 155 5.16 1.01 4.10
CA GLU A 155 3.97 0.77 4.93
C GLU A 155 4.38 -0.09 6.13
N GLY A 156 4.18 0.37 7.38
CA GLY A 156 4.58 -0.32 8.61
C GLY A 156 3.76 -1.58 8.94
N ARG A 157 3.60 -2.49 7.98
CA ARG A 157 2.76 -3.69 8.06
C ARG A 157 3.48 -4.88 8.72
N ILE A 158 4.78 -5.02 8.47
CA ILE A 158 5.64 -6.14 8.90
C ILE A 158 6.93 -5.59 9.50
N PRO A 159 6.90 -5.10 10.75
CA PRO A 159 7.98 -4.29 11.32
C PRO A 159 9.34 -5.00 11.29
N ASP A 160 9.43 -6.25 11.72
CA ASP A 160 10.68 -7.02 11.74
C ASP A 160 11.34 -7.10 10.35
N THR A 161 10.57 -7.50 9.34
CA THR A 161 11.07 -7.57 7.95
C THR A 161 11.49 -6.19 7.44
N ILE A 162 10.71 -5.14 7.74
CA ILE A 162 11.02 -3.79 7.30
C ILE A 162 12.29 -3.26 7.97
N GLN A 163 12.52 -3.55 9.25
CA GLN A 163 13.76 -3.19 9.95
C GLN A 163 14.98 -3.84 9.27
N SER A 164 14.91 -5.13 8.96
CA SER A 164 15.96 -5.80 8.18
C SER A 164 16.17 -5.14 6.81
N CYS A 165 15.09 -4.76 6.13
CA CYS A 165 15.16 -4.04 4.85
C CYS A 165 15.83 -2.66 5.00
N ILE A 166 15.52 -1.91 6.06
CA ILE A 166 16.13 -0.62 6.36
C ILE A 166 17.63 -0.81 6.64
N GLY A 167 18.00 -1.78 7.49
CA GLY A 167 19.38 -2.12 7.75
C GLY A 167 20.15 -2.48 6.47
N LEU A 168 19.54 -3.25 5.56
CA LEU A 168 20.11 -3.54 4.25
C LEU A 168 20.29 -2.27 3.42
N LEU A 169 19.27 -1.40 3.34
CA LEU A 169 19.36 -0.13 2.60
C LEU A 169 20.49 0.75 3.11
N ARG A 170 20.65 0.90 4.43
CA ARG A 170 21.74 1.71 4.99
C ARG A 170 23.13 1.19 4.60
N ASN A 171 23.25 -0.11 4.34
CA ASN A 171 24.50 -0.72 3.87
C ASN A 171 24.71 -0.57 2.36
N VAL A 172 23.69 -0.85 1.54
CA VAL A 172 23.84 -0.93 0.07
C VAL A 172 23.54 0.38 -0.65
N LEU A 173 22.69 1.23 -0.08
CA LEU A 173 22.29 2.55 -0.58
C LEU A 173 22.38 3.59 0.58
N PRO A 174 23.58 3.92 1.07
CA PRO A 174 23.75 4.77 2.27
C PRO A 174 23.21 6.20 2.12
N LYS A 175 22.96 6.66 0.89
CA LYS A 175 22.36 7.97 0.58
C LYS A 175 20.82 7.93 0.48
N ALA A 176 20.20 6.75 0.61
CA ALA A 176 18.76 6.61 0.52
C ALA A 176 18.05 7.36 1.65
N THR A 177 17.03 8.14 1.30
CA THR A 177 16.07 8.67 2.28
C THR A 177 15.03 7.61 2.57
N ILE A 178 14.72 7.37 3.83
CA ILE A 178 13.79 6.34 4.28
C ILE A 178 12.64 7.00 5.02
N SER A 179 11.42 6.62 4.65
CA SER A 179 10.22 7.03 5.35
C SER A 179 9.35 5.83 5.70
N VAL A 180 8.64 5.90 6.82
CA VAL A 180 7.75 4.83 7.28
C VAL A 180 6.38 5.40 7.67
N GLU A 181 5.32 4.66 7.33
CA GLU A 181 3.96 4.92 7.80
C GLU A 181 3.60 4.03 8.98
N ILE A 182 3.18 4.65 10.08
CA ILE A 182 2.74 3.99 11.31
C ILE A 182 1.23 4.26 11.48
N GLU A 183 0.41 3.33 10.97
CA GLU A 183 -1.04 3.50 10.92
C GLU A 183 -1.79 2.86 12.10
N LYS A 184 -1.62 1.56 12.32
CA LYS A 184 -2.47 0.79 13.24
C LYS A 184 -1.81 0.63 14.61
N PRO A 185 -2.41 1.12 15.71
CA PRO A 185 -1.90 0.89 17.06
C PRO A 185 -1.94 -0.60 17.43
N GLY A 186 -1.07 -0.99 18.35
CA GLY A 186 -1.04 -2.35 18.93
C GLY A 186 -0.23 -3.38 18.14
N ARG A 187 0.43 -2.99 17.06
CA ARG A 187 1.41 -3.86 16.38
C ARG A 187 2.79 -3.66 17.00
N GLU A 188 3.40 -4.77 17.41
CA GLU A 188 4.74 -4.83 17.99
C GLU A 188 5.81 -4.40 16.97
N GLY A 189 6.89 -3.78 17.42
CA GLY A 189 8.01 -3.33 16.57
C GLY A 189 7.81 -1.96 15.88
N LEU A 190 6.62 -1.35 15.96
CA LEU A 190 6.37 -0.04 15.32
C LEU A 190 7.17 1.14 15.90
N PRO A 191 7.35 1.27 17.23
CA PRO A 191 8.21 2.32 17.79
C PRO A 191 9.67 2.21 17.34
N GLU A 192 10.20 0.99 17.31
CA GLU A 192 11.56 0.71 16.89
C GLU A 192 11.73 1.00 15.40
N LEU A 193 10.77 0.58 14.57
CA LEU A 193 10.73 0.90 13.14
C LEU A 193 10.72 2.43 12.90
N ALA A 194 9.94 3.18 13.67
CA ALA A 194 9.89 4.63 13.56
C ALA A 194 11.22 5.31 13.90
N ALA A 195 12.01 4.73 14.82
CA ALA A 195 13.30 5.29 15.23
C ALA A 195 14.40 5.14 14.17
N GLU A 196 14.26 4.23 13.21
CA GLU A 196 15.25 3.97 12.15
C GLU A 196 15.03 4.82 10.88
N ALA A 197 13.85 5.42 10.75
CA ALA A 197 13.43 6.16 9.56
C ALA A 197 13.85 7.64 9.62
N ASP A 198 14.11 8.24 8.44
CA ASP A 198 14.41 9.67 8.33
C ASP A 198 13.14 10.53 8.43
N VAL A 199 12.00 9.99 7.99
CA VAL A 199 10.67 10.62 8.05
C VAL A 199 9.62 9.62 8.52
N VAL A 200 8.79 10.02 9.48
CA VAL A 200 7.72 9.15 10.00
C VAL A 200 6.36 9.80 9.81
N PHE A 201 5.41 9.04 9.24
CA PHE A 201 4.02 9.43 9.11
C PHE A 201 3.18 8.66 10.14
N TYR A 202 2.66 9.35 11.14
CA TYR A 202 1.77 8.76 12.14
C TYR A 202 0.31 9.01 11.76
N SER A 203 -0.52 7.96 11.80
CA SER A 203 -1.96 8.16 11.68
C SER A 203 -2.54 8.81 12.93
N ARG A 204 -3.72 9.41 12.76
CA ARG A 204 -4.53 9.91 13.88
C ARG A 204 -4.83 8.80 14.91
N SER A 205 -5.21 7.61 14.46
CA SER A 205 -5.56 6.49 15.34
C SER A 205 -4.37 6.00 16.17
N TRP A 206 -3.15 6.06 15.62
CA TRP A 206 -1.95 5.77 16.38
C TRP A 206 -1.74 6.80 17.50
N ALA A 207 -1.82 8.08 17.16
CA ALA A 207 -1.61 9.17 18.09
C ALA A 207 -2.63 9.18 19.24
N GLU A 208 -3.90 8.92 18.95
CA GLU A 208 -4.98 8.92 19.96
C GLU A 208 -4.80 7.82 21.02
N VAL A 209 -4.27 6.64 20.67
CA VAL A 209 -4.01 5.57 21.65
C VAL A 209 -2.80 5.88 22.53
N LYS A 210 -1.74 6.47 21.96
CA LYS A 210 -0.55 6.88 22.73
C LYS A 210 -0.86 7.97 23.75
N MET A 211 -1.69 8.95 23.41
CA MET A 211 -2.10 10.03 24.32
C MET A 211 -2.94 9.54 25.53
N ILE A 212 -3.45 8.31 25.50
CA ILE A 212 -4.18 7.70 26.62
C ILE A 212 -3.23 6.95 27.57
N GLN A 213 -2.00 6.66 27.13
CA GLN A 213 -1.00 5.91 27.90
C GLN A 213 0.04 6.79 28.62
N ASP A 214 0.10 8.09 28.29
CA ASP A 214 0.92 9.12 28.94
C ASP A 214 0.07 10.02 29.86
#